data_AF-A0AAW9E9P1-F1
#
_entry.id   AF-A0AAW9E9P1-F1
#
_cell.length_a   1.000
_cell.length_b   1.000
_cell.length_c   1.000
_cell.angle_alpha   90.00
_cell.angle_beta   90.00
_cell.angle_gamma   90.00
#
_symmetry.space_group_name_H-M   'P 1'
#
loop_
_entity.id
_entity.type
_entity.pdbx_description
1 polymer ?
#
loop_
_entity_poly.entity_id
_entity_poly.type
_entity_poly.pdbx_seq_one_letter_code
_entity_poly.pdbx_strand_id
1 'polypeptide(L)' 'GWIYRSKKRCKPLYISPGYKVSMESALAWVKRCINGYRLPEPTRWADGIASNRRLFEQLNKNKL' A
#
# COMPACT_ATOMS: atom_id res chain seq x y z
N GLY A 1 -5.46 8.84 14.40
CA GLY A 1 -5.23 8.02 13.19
C GLY A 1 -6.34 8.28 12.19
N TRP A 2 -6.19 7.87 10.94
CA TRP A 2 -7.19 8.07 9.88
C TRP A 2 -7.88 6.76 9.49
N ILE A 3 -9.17 6.83 9.20
CA ILE A 3 -9.90 5.76 8.52
C ILE A 3 -10.10 6.22 7.08
N TYR A 4 -9.39 5.59 6.15
CA TYR A 4 -9.36 6.03 4.75
C TYR A 4 -9.87 4.92 3.82
N ARG A 5 -10.94 5.23 3.08
CA ARG A 5 -11.49 4.32 2.07
C ARG A 5 -10.82 4.57 0.72
N SER A 6 -9.76 3.81 0.43
CA SER A 6 -9.00 3.90 -0.82
C SER A 6 -9.74 3.38 -2.06
N LYS A 7 -10.66 2.43 -1.91
CA LYS A 7 -11.40 1.80 -3.02
C LYS A 7 -12.87 1.56 -2.66
N LYS A 8 -13.78 1.81 -3.61
CA LYS A 8 -15.21 1.54 -3.46
C LYS A 8 -15.45 0.03 -3.28
N ARG A 9 -16.41 -0.35 -2.42
CA ARG A 9 -16.76 -1.75 -2.07
C ARG A 9 -15.63 -2.55 -1.41
N CYS A 10 -14.62 -1.89 -0.85
CA CYS A 10 -13.55 -2.52 -0.08
C CYS A 10 -13.55 -2.03 1.37
N LYS A 11 -13.05 -2.86 2.29
CA LYS A 11 -12.77 -2.43 3.66
C LYS A 11 -11.81 -1.22 3.68
N PRO A 12 -12.02 -0.23 4.56
CA PRO A 12 -11.14 0.92 4.68
C PRO A 12 -9.75 0.52 5.20
N LEU A 13 -8.79 1.43 5.04
CA LEU A 13 -7.47 1.36 5.65
C LEU A 13 -7.49 2.15 6.97
N TYR A 14 -6.82 1.60 7.98
CA TYR A 14 -6.51 2.30 9.21
C TYR A 14 -5.07 2.80 9.11
N ILE A 15 -4.87 4.11 9.23
CA ILE A 15 -3.57 4.75 9.04
C ILE A 15 -3.16 5.43 10.35
N SER A 16 -2.04 5.00 10.88
CA SER A 16 -1.35 5.66 11.99
C SER A 16 -0.01 6.22 11.50
N PRO A 17 0.41 7.41 11.96
CA PRO A 17 1.77 7.87 11.73
C PRO A 17 2.77 6.95 12.44
N GLY A 18 3.97 6.83 11.85
CA GLY A 18 5.13 6.17 12.47
C GLY A 18 6.10 7.18 13.06
N TYR A 19 7.39 6.84 13.07
CA TYR A 19 8.44 7.73 13.57
C TYR A 19 8.71 8.91 12.60
N LYS A 20 8.88 10.12 13.15
CA LYS A 20 9.20 11.36 12.42
C LYS A 20 8.23 11.73 11.28
N VAL A 21 6.95 11.39 11.40
CA VAL A 21 5.91 11.74 10.41
C VAL A 21 4.70 12.34 11.14
N SER A 22 4.20 13.48 10.68
CA SER A 22 2.97 14.06 11.23
C SER A 22 1.74 13.25 10.83
N MET A 23 0.63 13.41 11.56
CA MET A 23 -0.61 12.68 11.27
C MET A 23 -1.17 13.00 9.87
N GLU A 24 -1.04 14.24 9.43
CA GLU A 24 -1.47 14.73 8.11
C GLU A 24 -0.57 14.19 7.01
N SER A 25 0.76 14.23 7.25
CA SER A 25 1.76 13.74 6.31
C SER A 25 1.62 12.24 6.04
N ALA A 26 1.29 11.45 7.06
CA ALA A 26 1.03 10.02 6.92
C ALA A 26 -0.12 9.74 5.94
N LEU A 27 -1.25 10.47 6.05
CA LEU A 27 -2.36 10.32 5.11
C LEU A 27 -1.98 10.79 3.70
N ALA A 28 -1.24 11.90 3.59
CA ALA A 28 -0.81 12.44 2.30
C ALA A 28 0.06 11.44 1.51
N TRP A 29 1.02 10.80 2.18
CA TRP A 29 1.85 9.76 1.59
C TRP A 29 1.04 8.55 1.15
N VAL A 30 0.15 8.04 2.02
CA VAL A 30 -0.71 6.91 1.66
C VAL A 30 -1.55 7.22 0.43
N LYS A 31 -2.16 8.42 0.34
CA LYS A 31 -2.95 8.84 -0.83
C LYS A 31 -2.14 8.86 -2.12
N ARG A 32 -0.88 9.34 -2.08
CA ARG A 32 0.02 9.37 -3.25
C ARG A 32 0.38 7.97 -3.76
N CYS A 33 0.43 6.98 -2.87
CA CYS A 33 0.76 5.60 -3.20
C CYS A 33 -0.47 4.74 -3.59
N ILE A 34 -1.69 5.29 -3.59
CA ILE A 34 -2.88 4.57 -4.06
C ILE A 34 -2.95 4.64 -5.59
N ASN A 35 -3.00 3.49 -6.24
CA ASN A 35 -3.15 3.38 -7.69
C ASN A 35 -4.23 2.35 -8.08
N GLY A 36 -5.50 2.63 -7.78
CA GLY A 36 -6.64 1.76 -8.13
C GLY A 36 -6.81 0.46 -7.32
N TYR A 37 -5.86 0.14 -6.44
CA TYR A 37 -5.91 -0.96 -5.48
C TYR A 37 -6.35 -0.49 -4.09
N ARG A 38 -6.78 -1.44 -3.25
CA ARG A 38 -7.12 -1.16 -1.84
C ARG A 38 -5.85 -0.84 -1.04
N LEU A 39 -4.80 -1.64 -1.18
CA LEU A 39 -3.53 -1.45 -0.48
C LEU A 39 -2.65 -0.45 -1.25
N PRO A 40 -1.87 0.39 -0.54
CA PRO A 40 -0.83 1.22 -1.15
C PRO A 40 0.13 0.36 -1.96
N GLU A 41 0.63 0.93 -3.06
CA GLU A 41 1.60 0.29 -3.94
C GLU A 41 2.76 -0.41 -3.19
N PRO A 42 3.50 0.23 -2.26
CA PRO A 42 4.61 -0.43 -1.58
C PRO A 42 4.17 -1.63 -0.74
N THR A 43 3.08 -1.50 0.03
CA THR A 43 2.56 -2.61 0.86
C THR A 43 2.04 -3.76 -0.01
N ARG A 44 1.44 -3.45 -1.16
CA ARG A 44 0.93 -4.45 -2.10
C ARG A 44 2.08 -5.27 -2.70
N TRP A 45 3.20 -4.63 -3.06
CA TRP A 45 4.39 -5.34 -3.52
C TRP A 45 5.01 -6.19 -2.41
N ALA A 46 5.17 -5.63 -1.21
CA ALA A 46 5.71 -6.37 -0.07
C ALA A 46 4.87 -7.63 0.24
N ASP A 47 3.54 -7.51 0.28
CA ASP A 47 2.62 -8.65 0.46
C ASP A 47 2.74 -9.68 -0.67
N GLY A 48 2.84 -9.21 -1.92
CA GLY A 48 2.99 -10.08 -3.09
C GLY A 48 4.28 -10.90 -3.08
N ILE A 49 5.39 -10.27 -2.69
CA ILE A 49 6.71 -10.92 -2.55
C ILE A 49 6.70 -11.87 -1.35
N ALA A 50 6.24 -11.41 -0.18
CA ALA A 50 6.19 -12.23 1.04
C ALA A 50 5.28 -13.46 0.89
N SER A 51 4.22 -13.36 0.08
CA SER A 51 3.31 -14.47 -0.21
C SER A 51 3.77 -15.36 -1.38
N ASN A 52 4.96 -15.14 -1.97
CA ASN A 52 5.44 -15.88 -3.14
C ASN A 52 4.41 -15.95 -4.27
N ARG A 53 3.70 -14.84 -4.52
CA ARG A 53 2.71 -14.80 -5.60
C ARG A 53 3.45 -14.86 -6.94
N ARG A 54 3.18 -15.90 -7.72
CA ARG A 54 3.80 -16.17 -9.04
C ARG A 54 3.92 -14.93 -9.94
N LEU A 55 2.89 -14.09 -10.00
CA LEU A 55 2.90 -12.83 -10.77
C LEU A 55 4.04 -11.89 -10.32
N PHE A 56 4.21 -11.71 -9.01
CA PHE A 56 5.21 -10.81 -8.44
C PHE A 56 6.61 -11.39 -8.58
N GLU A 57 6.77 -12.70 -8.42
CA GLU A 57 8.05 -13.38 -8.66
C GLU A 57 8.50 -13.26 -10.12
N GLN A 58 7.58 -13.46 -11.08
CA GLN A 58 7.86 -13.33 -12.51
C GLN A 58 8.24 -11.89 -12.89
N LEU A 59 7.52 -10.89 -12.38
CA LEU A 59 7.84 -9.49 -12.62
C LEU A 59 9.20 -9.09 -12.02
N ASN A 60 9.60 -9.69 -10.90
CA ASN A 60 10.89 -9.42 -10.27
C ASN A 60 12.04 -10.08 -11.05
N LYS A 61 11.84 -11.31 -11.56
CA LYS A 61 12.82 -12.00 -12.42
C LYS A 61 13.05 -11.31 -13.77
N ASN A 62 12.01 -10.68 -14.33
CA ASN A 62 12.08 -9.99 -15.62
C ASN A 62 12.65 -8.56 -15.53
N LYS A 63 13.01 -8.09 -14.33
CA LYS A 63 13.62 -6.77 -14.10
C LYS A 63 15.17 -6.82 -13.99
N LEU A 64 15.76 -8.01 -14.15
CA LEU A 64 17.19 -8.28 -14.29
C LEU A 64 17.49 -8.65 -15.75
#